data_AF-A0AAV6LTF9-F1
#
_entry.id   AF-A0AAV6LTF9-F1
#
_cell.length_a   1.000
_cell.length_b   1.000
_cell.length_c   1.000
_cell.angle_alpha   90.00
_cell.angle_beta   90.00
_cell.angle_gamma   90.00
#
_symmetry.space_group_name_H-M   'P 1'
#
loop_
_entity.id
_entity.type
_entity.pdbx_description
1 polymer ?
#
loop_
_entity_poly.entity_id
_entity_poly.type
_entity_poly.pdbx_seq_one_letter_code
_entity_poly.pdbx_strand_id
1 'polypeptide(L)'
;MSAVLLRKQLTRDDSYLWPRLNPSSQFSLKSILLSCIQSEDSKSISKKLCDTVSELASGILPDNGWPEWLPFMFQCVSSDSLKLQESAFLIFAQLSHSTGDTLVPHIKHLHGVFLQCLTSASPSTDVKIASFNAVISFVQCLSNSADRDRFQDLLRPMTRTLMESLDNAQEATAQGVLELLIELAGTEARFLRRQLVDTVGLMLQIAEAESLDEGTRHLAIEFVFALAEARERQF
;
A
#
# COMPACT_ATOMS: atom_id res chain seq x y z
N MET A 1 -14.46 -14.28 -11.19
CA MET A 1 -13.89 -14.23 -12.56
C MET A 1 -14.29 -12.96 -13.29
N SER A 2 -15.54 -12.50 -13.13
CA SER A 2 -16.09 -11.29 -13.76
C SER A 2 -15.29 -10.00 -13.49
N ALA A 3 -14.89 -9.72 -12.24
CA ALA A 3 -14.06 -8.53 -11.93
C ALA A 3 -12.73 -8.51 -12.70
N VAL A 4 -12.08 -9.68 -12.86
CA VAL A 4 -10.83 -9.80 -13.60
C VAL A 4 -11.04 -9.56 -15.10
N LEU A 5 -12.13 -10.07 -15.66
CA LEU A 5 -12.49 -9.82 -17.07
C LEU A 5 -12.83 -8.35 -17.30
N LEU A 6 -13.57 -7.72 -16.39
CA LEU A 6 -13.86 -6.29 -16.44
C LEU A 6 -12.56 -5.48 -16.38
N ARG A 7 -11.65 -5.79 -15.46
CA ARG A 7 -10.34 -5.12 -15.37
C ARG A 7 -9.61 -5.12 -16.71
N LYS A 8 -9.54 -6.28 -17.40
CA LYS A 8 -8.90 -6.36 -18.73
C LYS A 8 -9.51 -5.39 -19.74
N GLN A 9 -10.82 -5.17 -19.70
CA GLN A 9 -11.48 -4.23 -20.62
C GLN A 9 -11.32 -2.76 -20.21
N LEU A 10 -10.85 -2.50 -18.99
CA LEU A 10 -10.57 -1.15 -18.47
C LEU A 10 -9.09 -0.80 -18.56
N THR A 11 -8.22 -1.78 -18.77
CA THR A 11 -6.81 -1.56 -19.08
C THR A 11 -6.66 -0.81 -20.39
N ARG A 12 -5.71 0.13 -20.43
CA ARG A 12 -5.36 0.92 -21.62
C ARG A 12 -4.57 0.08 -22.64
N ASP A 13 -5.22 -0.95 -23.17
CA ASP A 13 -4.75 -1.78 -24.28
C ASP A 13 -5.70 -1.66 -25.49
N ASP A 14 -5.50 -2.49 -26.52
CA ASP A 14 -6.35 -2.50 -27.73
C ASP A 14 -7.85 -2.72 -27.43
N SER A 15 -8.17 -3.26 -26.25
CA SER A 15 -9.53 -3.51 -25.77
C SER A 15 -10.08 -2.44 -24.82
N TYR A 16 -9.42 -1.28 -24.67
CA TYR A 16 -9.84 -0.21 -23.78
C TYR A 16 -11.26 0.30 -24.08
N LEU A 17 -12.23 -0.16 -23.29
CA LEU A 17 -13.65 0.11 -23.50
C LEU A 17 -14.11 1.44 -22.91
N TRP A 18 -13.40 1.97 -21.92
CA TRP A 18 -13.87 3.13 -21.15
C TRP A 18 -14.30 4.33 -22.00
N PRO A 19 -13.51 4.78 -23.02
CA PRO A 19 -13.91 5.91 -23.87
C PRO A 19 -15.08 5.61 -24.81
N ARG A 20 -15.37 4.32 -25.03
CA ARG A 20 -16.47 3.86 -25.90
C ARG A 20 -17.81 3.77 -25.16
N LEU A 21 -17.79 3.84 -23.83
CA LEU A 21 -19.00 3.84 -23.02
C LEU A 21 -19.69 5.21 -23.10
N ASN A 22 -21.02 5.22 -23.13
CA ASN A 22 -21.76 6.47 -22.99
C ASN A 22 -21.64 7.03 -21.55
N PRO A 23 -21.87 8.34 -21.33
CA PRO A 23 -21.71 8.96 -20.02
C PRO A 23 -22.55 8.32 -18.91
N SER A 24 -23.78 7.90 -19.21
CA SER A 24 -24.66 7.24 -18.24
C SER A 24 -24.08 5.90 -17.79
N SER A 25 -23.55 5.09 -18.70
CA SER A 25 -22.89 3.82 -18.41
C SER A 25 -21.60 4.01 -17.63
N GLN A 26 -20.80 5.04 -17.95
CA GLN A 26 -19.61 5.38 -17.17
C GLN A 26 -19.96 5.73 -15.72
N PHE A 27 -20.99 6.56 -15.52
CA PHE A 27 -21.47 6.93 -14.19
C PHE A 27 -22.00 5.72 -13.41
N SER A 28 -22.83 4.89 -14.04
CA SER A 28 -23.34 3.67 -13.43
C SER A 28 -22.20 2.71 -13.05
N LEU A 29 -21.21 2.52 -13.92
CA LEU A 29 -20.08 1.63 -13.65
C LEU A 29 -19.28 2.09 -12.43
N LYS A 30 -18.94 3.38 -12.35
CA LYS A 30 -18.28 3.97 -11.17
C LYS A 30 -19.08 3.71 -9.89
N SER A 31 -20.36 4.04 -9.91
CA SER A 31 -21.24 3.90 -8.74
C SER A 31 -21.37 2.45 -8.28
N ILE A 32 -21.51 1.51 -9.22
CA ILE A 32 -21.59 0.07 -8.93
C ILE A 32 -20.27 -0.42 -8.35
N LEU A 33 -19.12 -0.04 -8.91
CA LEU A 33 -17.82 -0.47 -8.39
C LEU A 33 -17.59 -0.03 -6.94
N LEU A 34 -17.92 1.23 -6.61
CA LEU A 34 -17.80 1.73 -5.23
C LEU A 34 -18.77 1.01 -4.27
N SER A 35 -20.01 0.75 -4.72
CA SER A 35 -20.99 -0.01 -3.94
C SER A 35 -20.54 -1.46 -3.70
N CYS A 36 -19.97 -2.11 -4.72
CA CYS A 36 -19.42 -3.46 -4.58
C CYS A 36 -18.28 -3.52 -3.56
N ILE A 37 -17.40 -2.50 -3.50
CA ILE A 37 -16.37 -2.43 -2.45
C ILE A 37 -17.00 -2.39 -1.06
N GLN A 38 -18.11 -1.66 -0.88
CA GLN A 38 -18.81 -1.54 0.40
C GLN A 38 -19.48 -2.83 0.87
N SER A 39 -20.06 -3.60 -0.05
CA SER A 39 -20.86 -4.78 0.28
C SER A 39 -20.12 -6.11 0.19
N GLU A 40 -18.92 -6.15 -0.40
CA GLU A 40 -18.23 -7.42 -0.66
C GLU A 40 -17.64 -8.03 0.62
N ASP A 41 -18.01 -9.28 0.89
CA ASP A 41 -17.57 -9.99 2.08
C ASP A 41 -16.36 -10.91 1.84
N SER A 42 -16.17 -11.39 0.61
CA SER A 42 -15.12 -12.32 0.26
C SER A 42 -13.80 -11.61 0.02
N LYS A 43 -12.77 -11.92 0.83
CA LYS A 43 -11.41 -11.35 0.68
C LYS A 43 -10.84 -11.53 -0.73
N SER A 44 -11.09 -12.69 -1.36
CA SER A 44 -10.62 -12.96 -2.74
C SER A 44 -11.31 -12.08 -3.79
N ILE A 45 -12.60 -11.78 -3.60
CA ILE A 45 -13.35 -10.93 -4.53
C ILE A 45 -13.03 -9.46 -4.26
N SER A 46 -12.96 -9.06 -2.99
CA SER A 46 -12.57 -7.71 -2.57
C SER A 46 -11.22 -7.32 -3.19
N LYS A 47 -10.20 -8.18 -3.11
CA LYS A 47 -8.90 -7.92 -3.74
C LYS A 47 -9.01 -7.71 -5.25
N LYS A 48 -9.80 -8.54 -5.95
CA LYS A 48 -10.04 -8.40 -7.40
C LYS A 48 -10.80 -7.12 -7.73
N LEU A 49 -11.74 -6.70 -6.89
CA LEU A 49 -12.45 -5.43 -7.03
C LEU A 49 -11.53 -4.24 -6.82
N CYS A 50 -10.66 -4.28 -5.81
CA CYS A 50 -9.62 -3.27 -5.58
C CYS A 50 -8.77 -3.12 -6.84
N ASP A 51 -8.26 -4.23 -7.39
CA ASP A 51 -7.48 -4.17 -8.63
C ASP A 51 -8.26 -3.57 -9.81
N THR A 52 -9.54 -3.91 -9.96
CA THR A 52 -10.39 -3.35 -11.03
C THR A 52 -10.61 -1.85 -10.86
N VAL A 53 -10.85 -1.40 -9.62
CA VAL A 53 -11.06 0.01 -9.31
C VAL A 53 -9.79 0.81 -9.51
N SER A 54 -8.64 0.30 -9.04
CA SER A 54 -7.34 0.93 -9.27
C SER A 54 -7.00 1.04 -10.75
N GLU A 55 -7.29 0.01 -11.56
CA GLU A 55 -7.06 0.06 -13.00
C GLU A 55 -7.91 1.15 -13.69
N LEU A 56 -9.19 1.24 -13.32
CA LEU A 56 -10.05 2.30 -13.86
C LEU A 56 -9.59 3.69 -13.41
N ALA A 57 -9.32 3.83 -12.11
CA ALA A 57 -8.94 5.08 -11.48
C ALA A 57 -7.62 5.62 -12.05
N SER A 58 -6.61 4.78 -12.25
CA SER A 58 -5.32 5.20 -12.83
C SER A 58 -5.50 5.82 -14.23
N GLY A 59 -6.47 5.35 -15.00
CA GLY A 59 -6.78 5.83 -16.33
C GLY A 59 -7.64 7.10 -16.38
N ILE A 60 -8.28 7.52 -15.30
CA ILE A 60 -9.26 8.63 -15.35
C ILE A 60 -9.08 9.70 -14.27
N LEU A 61 -8.37 9.40 -13.18
CA LEU A 61 -8.07 10.39 -12.13
C LEU A 61 -7.19 11.55 -12.62
N PRO A 62 -6.19 11.36 -13.50
CA PRO A 62 -5.39 12.48 -14.02
C PRO A 62 -6.22 13.55 -14.73
N ASP A 63 -7.32 13.16 -15.37
CA ASP A 63 -8.23 14.05 -16.11
C ASP A 63 -9.40 14.56 -15.24
N ASN A 64 -9.31 14.41 -13.91
CA ASN A 64 -10.38 14.69 -12.94
C ASN A 64 -11.70 13.96 -13.28
N GLY A 65 -11.59 12.77 -13.88
CA GLY A 65 -12.72 12.01 -14.39
C GLY A 65 -13.54 11.32 -13.31
N TRP A 66 -13.12 11.28 -12.04
CA TRP A 66 -13.82 10.58 -10.96
C TRP A 66 -13.78 11.34 -9.63
N PRO A 67 -14.49 12.48 -9.52
CA PRO A 67 -14.41 13.36 -8.36
C PRO A 67 -14.94 12.72 -7.06
N GLU A 68 -15.86 11.76 -7.15
CA GLU A 68 -16.43 11.06 -6.00
C GLU A 68 -15.47 10.03 -5.37
N TRP A 69 -14.43 9.64 -6.10
CA TRP A 69 -13.51 8.60 -5.67
C TRP A 69 -12.75 8.99 -4.40
N LEU A 70 -12.09 10.15 -4.40
CA LEU A 70 -11.24 10.54 -3.27
C LEU A 70 -12.03 10.73 -1.96
N PRO A 71 -13.20 11.40 -1.94
CA PRO A 71 -14.08 11.44 -0.77
C PRO A 71 -14.48 10.04 -0.27
N PHE A 72 -14.82 9.13 -1.18
CA PHE A 72 -15.17 7.75 -0.85
C PHE A 72 -13.99 7.03 -0.17
N MET A 73 -12.78 7.16 -0.71
CA MET A 73 -11.60 6.52 -0.14
C MET A 73 -11.30 7.01 1.28
N PHE A 74 -11.42 8.33 1.53
CA PHE A 74 -11.25 8.88 2.86
C PHE A 74 -12.34 8.45 3.85
N GLN A 75 -13.56 8.24 3.37
CA GLN A 75 -14.62 7.63 4.17
C GLN A 75 -14.29 6.17 4.53
N CYS A 76 -13.76 5.39 3.59
CA CYS A 76 -13.42 3.98 3.82
C CYS A 76 -12.31 3.81 4.87
N VAL A 77 -11.21 4.58 4.76
CA VAL A 77 -10.11 4.52 5.75
C VAL A 77 -10.52 5.00 7.14
N SER A 78 -11.55 5.84 7.23
CA SER A 78 -12.10 6.35 8.49
C SER A 78 -13.30 5.54 9.00
N SER A 79 -13.70 4.47 8.31
CA SER A 79 -14.85 3.64 8.68
C SER A 79 -14.53 2.65 9.79
N ASP A 80 -15.53 2.16 10.52
CA ASP A 80 -15.35 1.10 11.53
C ASP A 80 -15.16 -0.30 10.91
N SER A 81 -15.30 -0.43 9.59
CA SER A 81 -15.16 -1.71 8.90
C SER A 81 -13.70 -1.96 8.52
N LEU A 82 -13.06 -2.91 9.21
CA LEU A 82 -11.69 -3.33 8.90
C LEU A 82 -11.51 -3.77 7.44
N LYS A 83 -12.53 -4.41 6.84
CA LYS A 83 -12.51 -4.80 5.43
C LYS A 83 -12.44 -3.59 4.51
N LEU A 84 -13.20 -2.54 4.81
CA LEU A 84 -13.21 -1.31 4.00
C LEU A 84 -11.91 -0.53 4.16
N GLN A 85 -11.36 -0.48 5.37
CA GLN A 85 -10.06 0.11 5.61
C GLN A 85 -8.97 -0.63 4.80
N GLU A 86 -8.93 -1.97 4.87
CA GLU A 86 -7.98 -2.80 4.09
C GLU A 86 -8.09 -2.51 2.59
N SER A 87 -9.31 -2.61 2.03
CA SER A 87 -9.55 -2.32 0.61
C SER A 87 -9.09 -0.92 0.21
N ALA A 88 -9.36 0.08 1.05
CA ALA A 88 -8.97 1.45 0.76
C ALA A 88 -7.45 1.61 0.70
N PHE A 89 -6.72 1.03 1.65
CA PHE A 89 -5.27 1.05 1.65
C PHE A 89 -4.65 0.29 0.48
N LEU A 90 -5.20 -0.86 0.10
CA LEU A 90 -4.75 -1.60 -1.09
C LEU A 90 -4.87 -0.77 -2.36
N ILE A 91 -5.99 -0.07 -2.53
CA ILE A 91 -6.22 0.82 -3.68
C ILE A 91 -5.26 2.03 -3.62
N PHE A 92 -5.05 2.63 -2.46
CA PHE A 92 -4.09 3.73 -2.29
C PHE A 92 -2.67 3.30 -2.68
N ALA A 93 -2.23 2.11 -2.25
CA ALA A 93 -0.92 1.57 -2.62
C ALA A 93 -0.78 1.45 -4.15
N GLN A 94 -1.76 0.84 -4.81
CA GLN A 94 -1.75 0.64 -6.27
C GLN A 94 -1.78 1.95 -7.07
N LEU A 95 -2.52 2.95 -6.59
CA LEU A 95 -2.68 4.23 -7.28
C LEU A 95 -1.61 5.27 -6.96
N SER A 96 -0.72 4.98 -6.00
CA SER A 96 0.34 5.91 -5.61
C SER A 96 1.20 6.31 -6.80
N HIS A 97 1.57 5.36 -7.68
CA HIS A 97 2.40 5.63 -8.85
C HIS A 97 1.71 6.45 -9.95
N SER A 98 0.41 6.25 -10.17
CA SER A 98 -0.32 6.95 -11.23
C SER A 98 -0.91 8.29 -10.79
N THR A 99 -1.12 8.46 -9.48
CA THR A 99 -1.96 9.53 -8.91
C THR A 99 -1.29 10.27 -7.76
N GLY A 100 0.00 10.04 -7.54
CA GLY A 100 0.76 10.64 -6.44
C GLY A 100 0.57 12.16 -6.35
N ASP A 101 0.66 12.86 -7.48
CA ASP A 101 0.50 14.33 -7.55
C ASP A 101 -0.88 14.81 -7.09
N THR A 102 -1.95 14.08 -7.42
CA THR A 102 -3.32 14.39 -6.98
C THR A 102 -3.50 14.18 -5.48
N LEU A 103 -2.69 13.31 -4.86
CA LEU A 103 -2.74 13.00 -3.43
C LEU A 103 -1.84 13.93 -2.59
N VAL A 104 -0.83 14.58 -3.18
CA VAL A 104 0.08 15.52 -2.48
C VAL A 104 -0.67 16.61 -1.69
N PRO A 105 -1.74 17.26 -2.20
CA PRO A 105 -2.50 18.24 -1.41
C PRO A 105 -3.08 17.68 -0.10
N HIS A 106 -3.31 16.37 -0.03
CA HIS A 106 -3.89 15.67 1.11
C HIS A 106 -2.85 14.96 1.98
N ILE A 107 -1.56 15.19 1.75
CA ILE A 107 -0.44 14.50 2.41
C ILE A 107 -0.52 14.48 3.94
N LYS A 108 -0.96 15.59 4.56
CA LYS A 108 -1.10 15.68 6.02
C LYS A 108 -2.22 14.78 6.56
N HIS A 109 -3.32 14.69 5.82
CA HIS A 109 -4.43 13.84 6.19
C HIS A 109 -4.07 12.36 6.01
N LEU A 110 -3.45 12.01 4.88
CA LEU A 110 -2.94 10.65 4.62
C LEU A 110 -1.95 10.21 5.70
N HIS A 111 -0.99 11.08 6.06
CA HIS A 111 -0.07 10.82 7.17
C HIS A 111 -0.81 10.49 8.48
N GLY A 112 -1.78 11.32 8.88
CA GLY A 112 -2.56 11.09 10.09
C GLY A 112 -3.33 9.77 10.07
N VAL A 113 -3.95 9.43 8.92
CA VAL A 113 -4.66 8.16 8.73
C VAL A 113 -3.71 6.97 8.85
N PHE A 114 -2.56 6.99 8.18
CA PHE A 114 -1.58 5.91 8.27
C PHE A 114 -1.00 5.76 9.68
N LEU A 115 -0.67 6.88 10.34
CA LEU A 115 -0.17 6.87 11.72
C LEU A 115 -1.19 6.25 12.66
N GLN A 116 -2.45 6.67 12.57
CA GLN A 116 -3.53 6.12 13.39
C GLN A 116 -3.70 4.62 13.13
N CYS A 117 -3.69 4.19 11.87
CA CYS A 117 -3.81 2.79 11.51
C CYS A 117 -2.66 1.93 12.05
N LEU A 118 -1.41 2.39 11.93
CA LEU A 118 -0.25 1.61 12.36
C LEU A 118 -0.06 1.58 13.89
N THR A 119 -0.57 2.60 14.61
CA THR A 119 -0.38 2.72 16.07
C THR A 119 -1.56 2.26 16.92
N SER A 120 -2.76 2.20 16.35
CA SER A 120 -3.94 1.78 17.09
C SER A 120 -3.81 0.32 17.55
N ALA A 121 -4.39 0.01 18.70
CA ALA A 121 -4.42 -1.35 19.24
C ALA A 121 -5.48 -2.25 18.58
N SER A 122 -6.46 -1.63 17.90
CA SER A 122 -7.62 -2.30 17.30
C SER A 122 -7.53 -2.74 15.82
N PRO A 123 -6.60 -2.28 14.96
CA PRO A 123 -6.60 -2.71 13.56
C PRO A 123 -6.10 -4.14 13.44
N SER A 124 -6.74 -4.91 12.55
CA SER A 124 -6.27 -6.24 12.20
C SER A 124 -4.89 -6.15 11.54
N THR A 125 -4.12 -7.24 11.65
CA THR A 125 -2.82 -7.35 10.98
C THR A 125 -2.91 -7.05 9.48
N ASP A 126 -3.97 -7.52 8.82
CA ASP A 126 -4.22 -7.26 7.40
C ASP A 126 -4.31 -5.75 7.07
N VAL A 127 -5.05 -4.98 7.89
CA VAL A 127 -5.20 -3.54 7.68
C VAL A 127 -3.88 -2.81 7.95
N LYS A 128 -3.14 -3.20 9.00
CA LYS A 128 -1.81 -2.63 9.27
C LYS A 128 -0.87 -2.85 8.09
N ILE A 129 -0.90 -4.02 7.46
CA ILE A 129 -0.02 -4.35 6.32
C ILE A 129 -0.47 -3.64 5.05
N ALA A 130 -1.77 -3.55 4.80
CA ALA A 130 -2.28 -2.76 3.69
C ALA A 130 -1.87 -1.28 3.86
N SER A 131 -1.98 -0.72 5.07
CA SER A 131 -1.49 0.62 5.39
C SER A 131 0.02 0.76 5.24
N PHE A 132 0.79 -0.25 5.66
CA PHE A 132 2.24 -0.29 5.51
C PHE A 132 2.64 -0.21 4.03
N ASN A 133 2.01 -1.05 3.19
CA ASN A 133 2.23 -1.05 1.75
C ASN A 133 1.87 0.31 1.14
N ALA A 134 0.70 0.86 1.51
CA ALA A 134 0.28 2.18 1.06
C ALA A 134 1.27 3.30 1.43
N VAL A 135 1.86 3.25 2.63
CA VAL A 135 2.90 4.20 3.03
C VAL A 135 4.13 4.08 2.13
N ILE A 136 4.61 2.86 1.87
CA ILE A 136 5.80 2.64 1.03
C ILE A 136 5.57 3.11 -0.39
N SER A 137 4.49 2.64 -1.03
CA SER A 137 4.15 3.04 -2.40
C SER A 137 3.99 4.55 -2.50
N PHE A 138 3.36 5.18 -1.51
CA PHE A 138 3.15 6.63 -1.52
C PHE A 138 4.46 7.40 -1.35
N VAL A 139 5.31 7.01 -0.39
CA VAL A 139 6.62 7.65 -0.16
C VAL A 139 7.52 7.57 -1.38
N GLN A 140 7.55 6.43 -2.08
CA GLN A 140 8.30 6.25 -3.32
C GLN A 140 7.85 7.19 -4.45
N CYS A 141 6.59 7.62 -4.44
CA CYS A 141 6.02 8.50 -5.47
C CYS A 141 6.23 9.99 -5.18
N LEU A 142 6.53 10.37 -3.93
CA LEU A 142 6.74 11.77 -3.57
C LEU A 142 8.04 12.29 -4.18
N SER A 143 7.99 13.33 -5.01
CA SER A 143 9.21 13.91 -5.60
C SER A 143 10.01 14.76 -4.61
N ASN A 144 9.35 15.32 -3.60
CA ASN A 144 9.96 16.23 -2.62
C ASN A 144 10.47 15.49 -1.37
N SER A 145 11.76 15.64 -1.08
CA SER A 145 12.38 15.08 0.12
C SER A 145 11.74 15.55 1.43
N ALA A 146 11.31 16.82 1.53
CA ALA A 146 10.67 17.34 2.73
C ALA A 146 9.31 16.69 3.00
N ASP A 147 8.62 16.25 1.94
CA ASP A 147 7.34 15.56 2.04
C ASP A 147 7.53 14.09 2.42
N ARG A 148 8.55 13.42 1.88
CA ARG A 148 8.98 12.09 2.35
C ARG A 148 9.34 12.12 3.83
N ASP A 149 10.09 13.13 4.26
CA ASP A 149 10.54 13.28 5.65
C ASP A 149 9.38 13.33 6.66
N ARG A 150 8.16 13.69 6.24
CA ARG A 150 6.97 13.68 7.09
C ARG A 150 6.57 12.29 7.55
N PHE A 151 6.89 11.25 6.78
CA PHE A 151 6.51 9.86 7.07
C PHE A 151 7.58 9.09 7.85
N GLN A 152 8.70 9.73 8.20
CA GLN A 152 9.81 9.11 8.93
C GLN A 152 9.39 8.54 10.30
N ASP A 153 8.41 9.15 10.94
CA ASP A 153 7.85 8.71 12.21
C ASP A 153 7.04 7.41 12.09
N LEU A 154 6.58 7.05 10.88
CA LEU A 154 5.83 5.82 10.62
C LEU A 154 6.71 4.57 10.58
N LEU A 155 8.01 4.71 10.32
CA LEU A 155 8.95 3.58 10.27
C LEU A 155 8.96 2.76 11.55
N ARG A 156 8.87 3.40 12.72
CA ARG A 156 8.85 2.69 14.01
C ARG A 156 7.56 1.87 14.20
N PRO A 157 6.34 2.43 14.01
CA PRO A 157 5.11 1.64 13.97
C PRO A 157 5.13 0.51 12.92
N MET A 158 5.74 0.74 11.77
CA MET A 158 5.92 -0.26 10.71
C MET A 158 6.80 -1.44 11.18
N THR A 159 8.00 -1.19 11.70
CA THR A 159 8.87 -2.25 12.23
C THR A 159 8.26 -2.96 13.43
N ARG A 160 7.48 -2.25 14.25
CA ARG A 160 6.70 -2.87 15.33
C ARG A 160 5.66 -3.85 14.79
N THR A 161 4.97 -3.51 13.70
CA THR A 161 3.99 -4.42 13.06
C THR A 161 4.67 -5.70 12.58
N LEU A 162 5.87 -5.60 12.00
CA LEU A 162 6.69 -6.76 11.62
C LEU A 162 6.98 -7.66 12.83
N MET A 163 7.48 -7.06 13.93
CA MET A 163 7.79 -7.83 15.15
C MET A 163 6.55 -8.47 15.76
N GLU A 164 5.42 -7.74 15.82
CA GLU A 164 4.15 -8.29 16.29
C GLU A 164 3.71 -9.49 15.43
N SER A 165 3.93 -9.48 14.11
CA SER A 165 3.64 -10.64 13.27
C SER A 165 4.56 -11.84 13.56
N LEU A 166 5.85 -11.60 13.79
CA LEU A 166 6.81 -12.65 14.16
C LEU A 166 6.50 -13.27 15.53
N ASP A 167 6.23 -12.44 16.54
CA ASP A 167 5.91 -12.86 17.90
C ASP A 167 4.61 -13.69 17.96
N ASN A 168 3.67 -13.43 17.06
CA ASN A 168 2.42 -14.18 16.94
C ASN A 168 2.51 -15.38 15.99
N ALA A 169 3.73 -15.80 15.60
CA ALA A 169 3.99 -16.90 14.65
C ALA A 169 3.30 -16.74 13.29
N GLN A 170 3.03 -15.50 12.87
CA GLN A 170 2.45 -15.16 11.57
C GLN A 170 3.56 -14.93 10.54
N GLU A 171 4.45 -15.91 10.36
CA GLU A 171 5.65 -15.74 9.54
C GLU A 171 5.35 -15.45 8.07
N ALA A 172 4.36 -16.10 7.45
CA ALA A 172 3.96 -15.80 6.06
C ALA A 172 3.58 -14.32 5.88
N THR A 173 2.95 -13.74 6.91
CA THR A 173 2.58 -12.33 6.95
C THR A 173 3.81 -11.44 7.14
N ALA A 174 4.71 -11.82 8.04
CA ALA A 174 5.97 -11.12 8.26
C ALA A 174 6.88 -11.12 7.02
N GLN A 175 6.92 -12.23 6.27
CA GLN A 175 7.65 -12.35 5.00
C GLN A 175 7.15 -11.32 3.98
N GLY A 176 5.83 -11.17 3.82
CA GLY A 176 5.28 -10.13 2.95
C GLY A 176 5.63 -8.70 3.39
N VAL A 177 5.75 -8.44 4.70
CA VAL A 177 6.22 -7.14 5.23
C VAL A 177 7.72 -6.94 4.97
N LEU A 178 8.53 -7.99 5.09
CA LEU A 178 9.96 -7.94 4.77
C LEU A 178 10.19 -7.65 3.28
N GLU A 179 9.42 -8.27 2.38
CA GLU A 179 9.46 -7.99 0.94
C GLU A 179 9.20 -6.51 0.64
N LEU A 180 8.19 -5.91 1.29
CA LEU A 180 7.92 -4.48 1.15
C LEU A 180 9.07 -3.61 1.68
N LEU A 181 9.70 -4.01 2.79
CA LEU A 181 10.88 -3.31 3.31
C LEU A 181 12.09 -3.44 2.39
N ILE A 182 12.31 -4.60 1.76
CA ILE A 182 13.36 -4.82 0.76
C ILE A 182 13.14 -3.87 -0.42
N GLU A 183 11.90 -3.78 -0.91
CA GLU A 183 11.54 -2.86 -1.98
C GLU A 183 11.85 -1.40 -1.60
N LEU A 184 11.45 -0.97 -0.41
CA LEU A 184 11.74 0.37 0.11
C LEU A 184 13.25 0.61 0.24
N ALA A 185 14.03 -0.38 0.71
CA ALA A 185 15.47 -0.27 0.82
C ALA A 185 16.15 -0.13 -0.55
N GLY A 186 15.69 -0.89 -1.55
CA GLY A 186 16.24 -0.83 -2.91
C GLY A 186 15.89 0.45 -3.67
N THR A 187 14.69 0.99 -3.45
CA THR A 187 14.17 2.17 -4.17
C THR A 187 14.51 3.48 -3.47
N GLU A 188 14.33 3.55 -2.15
CA GLU A 188 14.34 4.79 -1.36
C GLU A 188 15.14 4.63 -0.05
N ALA A 189 16.37 4.08 -0.13
CA ALA A 189 17.27 3.89 1.02
C ALA A 189 17.47 5.14 1.90
N ARG A 190 17.41 6.33 1.32
CA ARG A 190 17.52 7.60 2.07
C ARG A 190 16.42 7.76 3.11
N PHE A 191 15.23 7.20 2.87
CA PHE A 191 14.13 7.18 3.82
C PHE A 191 14.48 6.38 5.08
N LEU A 192 15.38 5.39 5.00
CA LEU A 192 15.79 4.61 6.17
C LEU A 192 16.93 5.26 6.97
N ARG A 193 17.52 6.36 6.48
CA ARG A 193 18.78 6.92 7.02
C ARG A 193 18.73 7.26 8.50
N ARG A 194 17.60 7.80 9.01
CA ARG A 194 17.48 8.24 10.41
C ARG A 194 17.38 7.06 11.39
N GLN A 195 16.86 5.93 10.94
CA GLN A 195 16.65 4.73 11.76
C GLN A 195 17.51 3.55 11.29
N LEU A 196 18.51 3.82 10.44
CA LEU A 196 19.31 2.80 9.77
C LEU A 196 19.90 1.78 10.73
N VAL A 197 20.48 2.26 11.84
CA VAL A 197 21.10 1.41 12.86
C VAL A 197 20.07 0.48 13.50
N ASP A 198 18.91 1.03 13.86
CA ASP A 198 17.82 0.28 14.49
C ASP A 198 17.23 -0.75 13.50
N THR A 199 16.97 -0.34 12.25
CA THR A 199 16.38 -1.22 11.24
C THR A 199 17.34 -2.34 10.84
N VAL A 200 18.63 -2.05 10.62
CA VAL A 200 19.62 -3.10 10.32
C VAL A 200 19.83 -4.01 11.52
N GLY A 201 19.90 -3.45 12.74
CA GLY A 201 19.99 -4.25 13.96
C GLY A 201 18.82 -5.21 14.12
N LEU A 202 17.59 -4.76 13.81
CA LEU A 202 16.40 -5.60 13.79
C LEU A 202 16.54 -6.75 12.78
N MET A 203 16.97 -6.47 11.55
CA MET A 203 17.11 -7.50 10.53
C MET A 203 18.17 -8.54 10.86
N LEU A 204 19.27 -8.13 11.48
CA LEU A 204 20.29 -9.07 11.97
C LEU A 204 19.75 -9.96 13.09
N GLN A 205 18.97 -9.41 14.02
CA GLN A 205 18.31 -10.21 15.06
C GLN A 205 17.34 -11.25 14.45
N ILE A 206 16.56 -10.86 13.45
CA ILE A 206 15.66 -11.78 12.73
C ILE A 206 16.47 -12.86 12.01
N ALA A 207 17.55 -12.49 11.32
CA ALA A 207 18.40 -13.43 10.57
C ALA A 207 19.10 -14.46 11.48
N GLU A 208 19.48 -14.07 12.70
CA GLU A 208 20.14 -14.93 13.70
C GLU A 208 19.15 -15.78 14.51
N ALA A 209 17.85 -15.47 14.49
CA ALA A 209 16.85 -16.20 15.25
C ALA A 209 16.56 -17.59 14.65
N GLU A 210 17.28 -18.62 15.12
CA GLU A 210 17.11 -20.02 14.69
C GLU A 210 15.69 -20.59 14.91
N SER A 211 14.87 -19.92 15.72
CA SER A 211 13.46 -20.28 15.94
C SER A 211 12.52 -19.88 14.79
N LEU A 212 12.96 -19.00 13.89
CA LEU A 212 12.19 -18.54 12.74
C LEU A 212 12.47 -19.39 11.50
N ASP A 213 11.52 -19.41 10.58
CA ASP A 213 11.65 -20.11 9.31
C ASP A 213 12.83 -19.58 8.48
N GLU A 214 13.40 -20.49 7.69
CA GLU A 214 14.53 -20.19 6.81
C GLU A 214 14.18 -19.05 5.84
N GLY A 215 12.96 -19.03 5.27
CA GLY A 215 12.52 -17.97 4.37
C GLY A 215 12.48 -16.58 5.03
N THR A 216 12.00 -16.52 6.27
CA THR A 216 11.93 -15.27 7.05
C THR A 216 13.33 -14.71 7.33
N ARG A 217 14.26 -15.60 7.73
CA ARG A 217 15.66 -15.24 8.00
C ARG A 217 16.38 -14.77 6.74
N HIS A 218 16.14 -15.44 5.60
CA HIS A 218 16.71 -15.06 4.31
C HIS A 218 16.26 -13.67 3.86
N LEU A 219 14.97 -13.34 3.98
CA LEU A 219 14.47 -12.02 3.62
C LEU A 219 15.07 -10.90 4.49
N ALA A 220 15.31 -11.17 5.78
CA ALA A 220 15.98 -10.20 6.64
C ALA A 220 17.43 -9.91 6.17
N ILE A 221 18.15 -10.93 5.71
CA ILE A 221 19.48 -10.77 5.10
C ILE A 221 19.38 -10.02 3.76
N GLU A 222 18.40 -10.39 2.93
CA GLU A 222 18.17 -9.74 1.63
C GLU A 222 17.89 -8.24 1.78
N PHE A 223 17.17 -7.82 2.83
CA PHE A 223 17.00 -6.40 3.15
C PHE A 223 18.35 -5.69 3.34
N VAL A 224 19.27 -6.29 4.11
CA VAL A 224 20.59 -5.70 4.36
C VAL A 224 21.39 -5.60 3.06
N PHE A 225 21.31 -6.61 2.19
CA PHE A 225 21.91 -6.57 0.86
C PHE A 225 21.32 -5.46 -0.01
N ALA A 226 20.00 -5.39 -0.13
CA ALA A 226 19.31 -4.37 -0.92
C ALA A 226 19.68 -2.95 -0.47
N LEU A 227 19.78 -2.75 0.84
CA LEU A 227 20.19 -1.48 1.43
C LEU A 227 21.67 -1.13 1.15
N ALA A 228 22.56 -2.12 1.21
CA ALA A 228 23.97 -1.94 0.90
C ALA A 228 24.17 -1.58 -0.58
N GLU A 229 23.51 -2.30 -1.49
CA GLU A 229 23.55 -2.01 -2.93
C GLU A 229 23.00 -0.62 -3.26
N ALA A 230 21.86 -0.24 -2.64
CA ALA A 230 21.28 1.08 -2.87
C ALA A 230 22.19 2.21 -2.40
N ARG A 231 22.94 2.00 -1.31
CA ARG A 231 23.93 2.96 -0.81
C ARG A 231 25.09 3.17 -1.80
N GLU A 232 25.53 2.15 -2.53
CA GLU A 232 26.56 2.32 -3.56
C GLU A 232 26.05 3.11 -4.78
N ARG A 233 24.74 3.09 -5.05
CA ARG A 233 24.12 3.78 -6.20
C ARG A 233 23.70 5.23 -5.91
N GLN A 234 23.39 5.55 -4.66
CA GLN A 234 22.74 6.81 -4.25
C GLN A 234 23.67 7.81 -3.52
N PHE A 235 24.94 7.44 -3.35
CA PHE A 235 26.02 8.27 -2.80
C PHE A 235 27.18 8.37 -3.80
#